data_AF-A0A935YBF1-F1
#
_entry.id   AF-A0A935YBF1-F1
#
_cell.length_a   1.000
_cell.length_b   1.000
_cell.length_c   1.000
_cell.angle_alpha   90.00
_cell.angle_beta   90.00
_cell.angle_gamma   90.00
#
_symmetry.space_group_name_H-M   'P 1'
#
loop_
_entity.id
_entity.type
_entity.pdbx_description
1 polymer ?
#
loop_
_entity_poly.entity_id
_entity_poly.type
_entity_poly.pdbx_seq_one_letter_code
_entity_poly.pdbx_strand_id
1 'polypeptide(L)'
;MEQKPILKACAAVGGVSALAGLLRVTPPTVSQWISGRRQIPALRCPAIERATGVPCEQLRPDVQWGLLRGTAEIGDGACEPSAAPGAQAA
;
A
#
# COMPACT_ATOMS: atom_id res chain seq x y z
N MET A 1 23.99 -7.10 11.93
CA MET A 1 23.63 -6.28 10.76
C MET A 1 22.18 -6.54 10.45
N GLU A 2 21.31 -5.67 10.93
CA GLU A 2 19.86 -5.78 10.74
C GLU A 2 19.56 -5.48 9.27
N GLN A 3 19.20 -6.50 8.49
CA GLN A 3 18.87 -6.35 7.08
C GLN A 3 17.58 -5.55 6.96
N LYS A 4 17.70 -4.26 6.65
CA LYS A 4 16.56 -3.35 6.57
C LYS A 4 15.89 -3.52 5.20
N PRO A 5 14.63 -3.96 5.14
CA PRO A 5 13.90 -4.16 3.88
C PRO A 5 13.80 -2.88 3.06
N ILE A 6 13.76 -1.72 3.74
CA ILE A 6 13.74 -0.40 3.09
C ILE A 6 15.03 -0.11 2.31
N LEU A 7 16.17 -0.65 2.76
CA LEU A 7 17.46 -0.43 2.11
C LEU A 7 17.52 -1.23 0.81
N LYS A 8 16.97 -2.46 0.82
CA LYS A 8 16.76 -3.28 -0.38
C LYS A 8 15.79 -2.59 -1.35
N ALA A 9 14.69 -2.06 -0.83
CA ALA A 9 13.70 -1.32 -1.60
C ALA A 9 14.34 -0.09 -2.29
N CYS A 10 15.17 0.64 -1.54
CA CYS A 10 15.97 1.77 -2.03
C CYS A 10 16.98 1.34 -3.11
N ALA A 11 17.67 0.22 -2.95
CA ALA A 11 18.58 -0.31 -3.96
C ALA A 11 17.85 -0.71 -5.25
N ALA A 12 16.63 -1.26 -5.15
CA ALA A 12 15.85 -1.68 -6.31
C ALA A 12 15.44 -0.53 -7.23
N VAL A 13 15.22 0.68 -6.68
CA VAL A 13 14.80 1.88 -7.44
C VAL A 13 15.95 2.84 -7.75
N GLY A 14 17.18 2.52 -7.34
CA GLY A 14 18.35 3.36 -7.60
C GLY A 14 18.60 4.47 -6.57
N GLY A 15 18.02 4.38 -5.37
CA GLY A 15 18.41 5.21 -4.23
C GLY A 15 17.26 5.83 -3.43
N VAL A 16 17.63 6.53 -2.37
CA VAL A 16 16.69 7.11 -1.39
C VAL A 16 15.84 8.21 -2.03
N SER A 17 16.48 9.04 -2.87
CA SER A 17 15.79 10.13 -3.58
C SER A 17 14.82 9.62 -4.64
N ALA A 18 15.18 8.55 -5.37
CA ALA A 18 14.30 7.93 -6.35
C ALA A 18 13.07 7.33 -5.66
N LEU A 19 13.28 6.58 -4.58
CA LEU A 19 12.21 6.05 -3.74
C LEU A 19 11.30 7.16 -3.21
N ALA A 20 11.90 8.24 -2.69
CA ALA A 20 11.18 9.37 -2.13
C ALA A 20 10.30 10.06 -3.19
N GLY A 21 10.81 10.24 -4.41
CA GLY A 21 10.07 10.79 -5.54
C GLY A 21 8.88 9.92 -5.95
N LEU A 22 9.08 8.59 -6.07
CA LEU A 22 8.02 7.63 -6.40
C LEU A 22 6.90 7.63 -5.37
N LEU A 23 7.26 7.70 -4.09
CA LEU A 23 6.30 7.73 -2.99
C LEU A 23 5.69 9.10 -2.71
N ARG A 24 6.15 10.16 -3.38
CA ARG A 24 5.81 11.56 -3.07
C ARG A 24 6.05 11.90 -1.61
N VAL A 25 7.18 11.45 -1.07
CA VAL A 25 7.61 11.72 0.31
C VAL A 25 8.92 12.47 0.30
N THR A 26 9.23 13.14 1.39
CA THR A 26 10.51 13.84 1.54
C THR A 26 11.63 12.80 1.78
N PRO A 27 12.81 12.91 1.15
CA PRO A 27 13.96 12.04 1.42
C PRO A 27 14.34 11.87 2.91
N PRO A 28 14.28 12.88 3.80
CA PRO A 28 14.52 12.67 5.23
C PRO A 28 13.49 11.73 5.87
N THR A 29 12.27 11.63 5.35
CA THR A 29 11.29 10.64 5.84
C THR A 29 11.77 9.22 5.57
N VAL A 30 12.34 8.96 4.39
CA VAL A 30 12.92 7.66 4.05
C VAL A 30 14.15 7.38 4.91
N SER A 31 14.99 8.38 5.13
CA SER A 31 16.13 8.27 6.05
C SER A 31 15.70 7.91 7.48
N GLN A 32 14.60 8.50 7.99
CA GLN A 32 14.06 8.14 9.31
C GLN A 32 13.58 6.69 9.37
N TRP A 33 13.01 6.16 8.28
CA TRP A 33 12.64 4.74 8.18
C TRP A 33 13.88 3.84 8.18
N ILE A 34 14.94 4.23 7.46
CA ILE A 34 16.23 3.52 7.47
C ILE A 34 16.85 3.55 8.87
N SER A 35 16.80 4.67 9.57
CA SER A 35 17.38 4.78 10.93
C SER A 35 16.53 4.06 11.99
N GLY A 36 15.30 3.63 11.68
CA GLY A 36 14.37 3.06 12.66
C GLY A 36 13.79 4.09 13.64
N ARG A 37 14.09 5.38 13.47
CA ARG A 37 13.50 6.46 14.29
C ARG A 37 12.01 6.59 14.08
N ARG A 38 11.53 6.25 12.88
CA ARG A 38 10.12 6.26 12.53
C ARG A 38 9.76 4.96 11.83
N GLN A 39 8.68 4.33 12.28
CA GLN A 39 8.10 3.17 11.61
C GLN A 39 7.37 3.58 10.33
N ILE A 40 7.37 2.69 9.34
CA ILE A 40 6.64 2.90 8.08
C ILE A 40 5.15 2.78 8.37
N PRO A 41 4.33 3.79 7.99
CA PRO A 41 2.88 3.69 8.13
C PRO A 41 2.32 2.63 7.17
N ALA A 42 1.37 1.83 7.65
CA ALA A 42 0.76 0.75 6.87
C ALA A 42 0.18 1.25 5.53
N LEU A 43 -0.43 2.43 5.52
CA LEU A 43 -0.99 3.05 4.31
C LEU A 43 0.03 3.20 3.16
N ARG A 44 1.33 3.31 3.46
CA ARG A 44 2.38 3.47 2.44
C ARG A 44 3.00 2.15 1.98
N CYS A 45 2.86 1.07 2.74
CA CYS A 45 3.42 -0.23 2.37
C CYS A 45 2.98 -0.70 0.97
N PRO A 46 1.70 -0.62 0.57
CA PRO A 46 1.30 -1.03 -0.80
C PRO A 46 1.89 -0.11 -1.89
N ALA A 47 2.15 1.17 -1.58
CA ALA A 47 2.83 2.06 -2.52
C ALA A 47 4.32 1.69 -2.68
N ILE A 48 4.99 1.28 -1.60
CA ILE A 48 6.37 0.78 -1.63
C ILE A 48 6.44 -0.54 -2.41
N GLU A 49 5.49 -1.46 -2.17
CA GLU A 49 5.41 -2.74 -2.86
C GLU A 49 5.27 -2.54 -4.38
N ARG A 50 4.39 -1.64 -4.83
CA ARG A 50 4.27 -1.33 -6.26
C ARG A 50 5.50 -0.65 -6.86
N ALA A 51 6.18 0.20 -6.09
CA ALA A 51 7.34 0.94 -6.58
C ALA A 51 8.62 0.10 -6.63
N THR A 52 8.77 -0.87 -5.72
CA THR A 52 10.05 -1.57 -5.47
C THR A 52 9.96 -3.09 -5.59
N GLY A 53 8.74 -3.64 -5.61
CA GLY A 53 8.50 -5.09 -5.58
C GLY A 53 8.74 -5.75 -4.22
N VAL A 54 9.03 -4.98 -3.16
CA VAL A 54 9.23 -5.54 -1.81
C VAL A 54 7.88 -5.75 -1.13
N PRO A 55 7.55 -6.96 -0.66
CA PRO A 55 6.24 -7.25 -0.07
C PRO A 55 6.04 -6.52 1.25
N CYS A 56 4.81 -6.06 1.48
CA CYS A 56 4.41 -5.33 2.70
C CYS A 56 4.79 -6.07 3.99
N GLU A 57 4.77 -7.41 3.95
CA GLU A 57 5.11 -8.32 5.05
C GLU A 57 6.58 -8.21 5.49
N GLN A 58 7.49 -7.94 4.56
CA GLN A 58 8.90 -7.69 4.91
C GLN A 58 9.09 -6.32 5.53
N LEU A 59 8.33 -5.31 5.08
CA LEU A 59 8.40 -3.94 5.57
C LEU A 59 7.86 -3.80 7.00
N ARG A 60 6.72 -4.45 7.28
CA ARG A 60 6.04 -4.43 8.57
C ARG A 60 5.53 -5.83 8.90
N PRO A 61 6.36 -6.67 9.54
CA PRO A 61 5.90 -7.97 10.03
C PRO A 61 4.92 -7.84 11.19
N ASP A 62 4.88 -6.69 11.88
CA ASP A 62 3.93 -6.44 12.98
C ASP A 62 2.46 -6.38 12.53
N VAL A 63 2.20 -6.21 11.24
CA VAL A 63 0.86 -6.11 10.68
C VAL A 63 0.54 -7.40 9.94
N GLN A 64 -0.58 -8.04 10.28
CA GLN A 64 -1.06 -9.23 9.57
C GLN A 64 -1.70 -8.84 8.24
N TRP A 65 -0.88 -8.62 7.21
CA TRP A 65 -1.33 -8.23 5.86
C TRP A 65 -2.26 -9.23 5.19
N GLY A 66 -2.14 -10.53 5.51
CA GLY A 66 -3.05 -11.58 5.02
C GLY A 66 -4.52 -11.34 5.43
N LEU A 67 -4.76 -10.81 6.62
CA LEU A 67 -6.10 -10.44 7.09
C LEU A 67 -6.64 -9.19 6.38
N LEU A 68 -5.78 -8.21 6.06
CA LEU A 68 -6.18 -7.01 5.33
C LEU A 68 -6.60 -7.30 3.88
N ARG A 69 -6.03 -8.32 3.23
CA ARG A 69 -6.47 -8.74 1.88
C ARG A 69 -7.78 -9.54 1.92
N GLY A 70 -8.14 -10.17 3.05
CA GLY A 70 -9.28 -11.09 3.18
C GLY A 70 -10.58 -10.48 3.73
N THR A 71 -10.68 -9.16 3.93
CA THR A 71 -11.87 -8.52 4.54
C THR A 71 -12.93 -8.05 3.52
N ALA A 72 -12.80 -8.41 2.24
CA ALA A 72 -13.80 -8.06 1.23
C ALA A 72 -15.06 -8.96 1.24
N GLU A 73 -15.10 -10.01 2.06
CA GLU A 73 -16.16 -11.02 2.03
C GLU A 73 -16.92 -11.17 3.36
N ILE A 74 -17.49 -10.07 3.82
CA ILE A 74 -18.68 -10.09 4.69
C ILE A 74 -19.70 -9.05 4.19
N GLY A 75 -20.72 -9.54 3.47
CA GLY A 75 -22.02 -8.85 3.36
C GLY A 75 -22.63 -8.72 1.96
N ASP A 76 -23.31 -9.78 1.54
CA ASP A 76 -24.38 -9.81 0.52
C ASP A 76 -25.47 -8.73 0.76
N GLY A 77 -26.04 -8.17 -0.33
CA GLY A 77 -27.22 -7.31 -0.24
C GLY A 77 -27.49 -6.39 -1.45
N ALA A 78 -28.17 -6.94 -2.46
CA ALA A 78 -28.91 -6.27 -3.54
C ALA A 78 -28.16 -5.85 -4.82
N CYS A 79 -28.30 -6.74 -5.80
CA CYS A 79 -28.59 -6.41 -7.18
C CYS A 79 -29.90 -5.61 -7.28
N GLU A 80 -29.86 -4.40 -7.82
CA GLU A 80 -30.95 -3.93 -8.68
C GLU A 80 -30.36 -3.13 -9.86
N PRO A 81 -30.34 -3.70 -11.08
CA PRO A 81 -30.40 -2.87 -12.28
C PRO A 81 -31.85 -2.37 -12.41
N SER A 82 -32.08 -1.12 -12.00
CA SER A 82 -33.36 -0.45 -12.22
C SER A 82 -33.51 -0.16 -13.73
N ALA A 83 -34.04 -1.14 -14.44
CA ALA A 83 -34.62 -0.99 -15.76
C ALA A 83 -36.02 -0.38 -15.59
N ALA A 84 -36.21 0.86 -16.04
CA ALA A 84 -37.54 1.42 -16.25
C ALA A 84 -37.93 1.25 -17.74
N PRO A 85 -38.89 0.37 -18.06
CA PRO A 85 -39.60 0.41 -19.33
C PRO A 85 -40.79 1.39 -19.28
N GLY A 86 -40.86 2.26 -20.29
CA GLY A 86 -42.06 2.74 -21.00
C GLY A 86 -43.38 3.13 -20.30
N ALA A 87 -43.95 4.20 -20.83
CA ALA A 87 -45.38 4.49 -21.02
C ALA A 87 -46.16 5.10 -19.84
N GLN A 88 -46.42 6.41 -19.95
CA GLN A 88 -47.65 7.01 -19.47
C GLN A 88 -48.44 7.56 -20.66
N ALA A 89 -49.66 7.04 -20.80
CA ALA A 89 -50.70 7.51 -21.69
C ALA A 89 -51.48 8.64 -21.03
N ALA A 90 -51.80 9.68 -21.80
CA ALA A 90 -52.99 10.54 -21.66
C ALA A 90 -53.16 11.35 -22.95
#